data_AF-A0A3P5ZF77-F1
#
_entry.id   AF-A0A3P5ZF77-F1
#
_cell.length_a   1.000
_cell.length_b   1.000
_cell.length_c   1.000
_cell.angle_alpha   90.00
_cell.angle_beta   90.00
_cell.angle_gamma   90.00
#
_symmetry.space_group_name_H-M   'P 1'
#
loop_
_entity.id
_entity.type
_entity.pdbx_description
1 polymer ?
#
loop_
_entity_poly.entity_id
_entity_poly.type
_entity_poly.pdbx_seq_one_letter_code
_entity_poly.pdbx_strand_id
1 'polypeptide(L)'
;MNSEQNNSTSFPPTEPELCDNRCAPIATGQEEAEPSKPARTNRCFSCNKKGGVMGFKCKCGSTFCRSHRCPEKHECSFNFKEVGRDVIAKANPVIKADKVIRI
;
A
#
# COMPACT_ATOMS: atom_id res chain seq x y z
N MET A 1 28.96 11.94 36.59
CA MET A 1 27.55 12.04 36.19
C MET A 1 27.51 12.23 34.68
N ASN A 2 27.55 11.10 34.00
CA ASN A 2 27.60 10.91 32.56
C ASN A 2 26.18 10.60 32.08
N SER A 3 25.54 11.59 31.45
CA SER A 3 24.19 11.46 30.89
C SER A 3 24.26 11.68 29.38
N GLU A 4 24.92 10.74 28.70
CA GLU A 4 24.83 10.61 27.25
C GLU A 4 23.57 9.82 26.90
N GLN A 5 22.46 10.55 26.76
CA GLN A 5 21.24 10.04 26.12
C GLN A 5 20.58 11.17 25.31
N ASN A 6 20.91 11.27 24.02
CA ASN A 6 19.90 11.09 22.98
C ASN A 6 20.60 10.72 21.67
N ASN A 7 20.30 9.52 21.17
CA ASN A 7 20.52 9.18 19.78
C ASN A 7 19.19 9.46 19.07
N SER A 8 18.97 10.74 18.77
CA SER A 8 17.90 11.15 17.87
C SER A 8 18.33 10.76 16.46
N THR A 9 18.05 9.53 16.07
CA THR A 9 18.12 9.10 14.67
C THR A 9 17.04 9.87 13.91
N SER A 10 17.43 11.05 13.45
CA SER A 10 16.71 11.91 12.53
C SER A 10 16.48 11.13 11.24
N PHE A 11 15.30 10.53 11.09
CA PHE A 11 14.84 10.13 9.78
C PHE A 11 14.54 11.41 9.00
N PRO A 12 15.26 11.72 7.91
CA PRO A 12 14.95 12.88 7.10
C PRO A 12 13.55 12.67 6.48
N PRO A 13 12.65 13.66 6.52
CA PRO A 13 11.43 13.60 5.74
C PRO A 13 11.85 13.67 4.27
N THR A 14 11.70 12.56 3.54
CA THR A 14 11.73 12.62 2.08
C THR A 14 10.52 13.41 1.64
N GLU A 15 10.75 14.68 1.33
CA GLU A 15 9.76 15.54 0.68
C GLU A 15 9.32 14.87 -0.63
N PRO A 16 8.01 14.77 -0.90
CA PRO A 16 7.55 14.34 -2.20
C PRO A 16 7.82 15.51 -3.15
N GLU A 17 8.81 15.34 -4.04
CA GLU A 17 9.01 16.21 -5.20
C GLU A 17 7.68 16.38 -5.94
N LEU A 18 7.07 17.56 -5.78
CA LEU A 18 5.90 17.97 -6.55
C LEU A 18 6.32 18.02 -8.02
N CYS A 19 5.72 17.19 -8.87
CA CYS A 19 5.91 17.36 -10.30
C CYS A 19 5.19 18.63 -10.76
N ASP A 20 5.98 19.59 -11.23
CA ASP A 20 5.56 20.88 -11.73
C ASP A 20 4.49 20.78 -12.82
N ASN A 21 3.38 21.47 -12.55
CA ASN A 21 2.30 21.69 -13.50
C ASN A 21 2.78 22.63 -14.61
N ARG A 22 3.29 22.08 -15.71
CA ARG A 22 3.44 22.84 -16.97
C ARG A 22 2.34 22.44 -17.95
N CYS A 23 1.31 23.27 -17.95
CA CYS A 23 0.30 23.32 -19.00
C CYS A 23 0.87 24.10 -20.19
N ALA A 24 0.96 23.47 -21.36
CA ALA A 24 1.10 24.16 -22.63
C ALA A 24 0.24 23.42 -23.69
N PRO A 25 -0.69 24.11 -24.36
CA PRO A 25 -1.56 23.51 -25.36
C PRO A 25 -0.89 23.60 -26.74
N ILE A 26 -0.80 22.49 -27.48
CA ILE A 26 -0.56 22.55 -28.93
C ILE A 26 -1.53 21.61 -29.65
N ALA A 27 -2.42 22.29 -30.35
CA ALA A 27 -3.29 21.98 -31.46
C ALA A 27 -3.08 20.65 -32.25
N THR A 28 -4.22 20.00 -32.48
CA THR A 28 -4.76 19.49 -33.77
C THR A 28 -4.06 18.34 -34.50
N GLY A 29 -4.79 17.25 -34.73
CA GLY A 29 -4.48 16.26 -35.77
C GLY A 29 -5.09 14.87 -35.60
N GLN A 30 -6.35 14.72 -36.00
CA GLN A 30 -7.07 13.57 -36.59
C GLN A 30 -6.67 12.11 -36.26
N GLU A 31 -7.61 11.43 -35.59
CA GLU A 31 -8.28 10.17 -35.97
C GLU A 31 -7.49 9.10 -36.74
N GLU A 32 -7.08 8.02 -36.05
CA GLU A 32 -7.13 6.66 -36.59
C GLU A 32 -7.31 5.64 -35.46
N ALA A 33 -8.28 4.75 -35.65
CA ALA A 33 -8.78 3.81 -34.66
C ALA A 33 -7.88 2.59 -34.51
N GLU A 34 -7.15 2.52 -33.40
CA GLU A 34 -6.55 1.29 -32.88
C GLU A 34 -7.49 0.70 -31.81
N PRO A 35 -7.68 -0.64 -31.72
CA PRO A 35 -8.62 -1.24 -30.79
C PRO A 35 -8.21 -0.87 -29.37
N SER A 36 -8.95 0.09 -28.80
CA SER A 36 -8.69 0.63 -27.48
C SER A 36 -8.64 -0.53 -26.50
N LYS A 37 -7.45 -0.81 -25.96
CA LYS A 37 -7.24 -1.67 -24.80
C LYS A 37 -8.38 -1.36 -23.83
N PRO A 38 -9.22 -2.32 -23.41
CA PRO A 38 -10.44 -2.00 -22.67
C PRO A 38 -10.04 -1.12 -21.51
N ALA A 39 -10.50 0.14 -21.53
CA ALA A 39 -10.16 1.14 -20.55
C ALA A 39 -10.42 0.50 -19.20
N ARG A 40 -9.35 0.19 -18.47
CA ARG A 40 -9.40 -0.74 -17.33
C ARG A 40 -10.40 -0.15 -16.36
N THR A 41 -11.62 -0.67 -16.36
CA THR A 41 -12.70 -0.01 -15.65
C THR A 41 -12.39 -0.25 -14.18
N ASN A 42 -11.94 0.80 -13.48
CA ASN A 42 -11.73 0.77 -12.03
C ASN A 42 -13.10 0.64 -11.35
N ARG A 43 -13.79 -0.47 -11.54
CA ARG A 43 -15.08 -0.76 -10.91
C ARG A 43 -14.82 -1.58 -9.66
N CYS A 44 -15.58 -1.28 -8.62
CA CYS A 44 -15.55 -2.03 -7.39
C CYS A 44 -16.14 -3.43 -7.61
N PHE A 45 -15.43 -4.50 -7.24
CA PHE A 45 -15.94 -5.87 -7.39
C PHE A 45 -17.21 -6.13 -6.56
N SER A 46 -17.34 -5.53 -5.36
CA SER A 46 -18.52 -5.72 -4.50
C SER A 46 -19.75 -4.90 -4.88
N CYS A 47 -19.60 -3.76 -5.57
CA CYS A 47 -20.69 -2.80 -5.78
C CYS A 47 -20.78 -2.24 -7.20
N ASN A 48 -19.87 -2.64 -8.08
CA ASN A 48 -19.74 -2.22 -9.48
C ASN A 48 -19.65 -0.70 -9.73
N LYS A 49 -19.65 0.11 -8.67
CA LYS A 49 -19.44 1.55 -8.72
C LYS A 49 -18.06 1.84 -9.30
N LYS A 50 -17.99 2.80 -10.21
CA LYS A 50 -16.73 3.34 -10.75
C LYS A 50 -15.95 3.93 -9.57
N GLY A 51 -14.95 3.20 -9.09
CA GLY A 51 -13.84 3.77 -8.33
C GLY A 51 -13.17 4.81 -9.21
N GLY A 52 -12.63 5.86 -8.59
CA GLY A 52 -12.07 7.00 -9.33
C GLY A 52 -10.94 6.62 -10.27
N VAL A 53 -10.18 7.62 -10.71
CA VAL A 53 -9.00 7.40 -11.58
C VAL A 53 -8.03 6.39 -10.95
N MET A 54 -7.99 6.32 -9.61
CA MET A 54 -7.31 5.29 -8.84
C MET A 54 -8.29 4.28 -8.22
N GLY A 55 -8.19 3.01 -8.62
CA GLY A 55 -8.84 1.89 -7.95
C GLY A 55 -7.95 1.29 -6.86
N PHE A 56 -8.52 0.92 -5.72
CA PHE A 56 -7.76 0.25 -4.65
C PHE A 56 -7.66 -1.25 -4.95
N LYS A 57 -6.44 -1.76 -5.12
CA LYS A 57 -6.18 -3.20 -5.28
C LYS A 57 -6.13 -3.87 -3.91
N CYS A 58 -6.92 -4.92 -3.69
CA CYS A 58 -6.79 -5.77 -2.52
C CYS A 58 -5.79 -6.90 -2.77
N LYS A 59 -5.29 -7.54 -1.70
CA LYS A 59 -4.40 -8.72 -1.79
C LYS A 59 -5.08 -9.93 -2.45
N CYS A 60 -6.41 -9.99 -2.46
CA CYS A 60 -7.15 -11.00 -3.23
C CYS A 60 -7.15 -10.76 -4.76
N GLY A 61 -6.55 -9.66 -5.25
CA GLY A 61 -6.42 -9.36 -6.68
C GLY A 61 -7.54 -8.50 -7.27
N SER A 62 -8.68 -8.35 -6.58
CA SER A 62 -9.80 -7.51 -7.03
C SER A 62 -9.60 -6.02 -6.72
N THR A 63 -10.28 -5.18 -7.49
CA THR A 63 -10.27 -3.71 -7.33
C THR A 63 -11.55 -3.23 -6.63
N PHE A 64 -11.40 -2.30 -5.68
CA PHE A 64 -12.49 -1.81 -4.83
C PHE A 64 -12.55 -0.28 -4.77
N CYS A 65 -13.72 0.25 -4.41
CA CYS A 65 -13.89 1.66 -4.08
C CYS A 65 -13.46 1.95 -2.62
N ARG A 66 -13.47 3.23 -2.23
CA ARG A 66 -13.03 3.65 -0.89
C ARG A 66 -13.80 2.98 0.26
N SER A 67 -15.09 2.69 0.06
CA SER A 67 -15.93 2.00 1.05
C SER A 67 -15.65 0.50 1.15
N HIS A 68 -15.26 -0.17 0.05
CA HIS A 68 -15.02 -1.62 0.01
C HIS A 68 -13.54 -2.00 0.05
N ARG A 69 -12.66 -1.04 0.35
CA ARG A 69 -11.22 -1.29 0.47
C ARG A 69 -10.90 -2.27 1.60
N CYS A 70 -11.63 -2.21 2.70
CA CYS A 70 -11.39 -3.07 3.86
C CYS A 70 -11.88 -4.51 3.57
N PRO A 71 -11.11 -5.55 3.94
CA PRO A 71 -11.47 -6.97 3.77
C PRO A 71 -12.64 -7.42 4.65
N GLU A 72 -13.14 -6.57 5.54
CA GLU A 72 -14.40 -6.79 6.26
C GLU A 72 -15.63 -6.42 5.40
N LYS A 73 -15.45 -5.50 4.44
CA LYS A 73 -16.54 -4.98 3.59
C LYS A 73 -16.71 -5.76 2.29
N HIS A 74 -15.67 -6.48 1.89
CA HIS A 74 -15.75 -7.47 0.82
C HIS A 74 -15.30 -8.79 1.41
N GLU A 75 -15.99 -9.88 1.12
CA GLU A 75 -15.61 -11.22 1.59
C GLU A 75 -14.27 -11.63 0.96
N CYS A 76 -13.18 -11.20 1.60
CA CYS A 76 -11.84 -11.39 1.08
C CYS A 76 -11.39 -12.83 1.31
N SER A 77 -11.15 -13.58 0.23
CA SER A 77 -10.64 -14.95 0.28
C SER A 77 -9.16 -15.05 0.69
N PHE A 78 -8.49 -13.92 0.95
CA PHE A 78 -7.06 -13.91 1.30
C PHE A 78 -6.83 -14.11 2.80
N ASN A 79 -5.99 -15.09 3.18
CA ASN A 79 -5.65 -15.38 4.57
C ASN A 79 -4.63 -14.39 5.16
N PHE A 80 -5.10 -13.24 5.62
CA PHE A 80 -4.23 -12.24 6.29
C PHE A 80 -3.62 -12.76 7.60
N LYS A 81 -4.29 -13.70 8.28
CA LYS A 81 -3.85 -14.24 9.57
C LYS A 81 -2.56 -15.06 9.46
N GLU A 82 -2.45 -15.88 8.43
CA GLU A 82 -1.27 -16.73 8.20
C GLU A 82 -0.08 -15.88 7.79
N VAL A 83 -0.27 -15.02 6.79
CA VAL A 83 0.77 -14.09 6.34
C VAL A 83 1.23 -13.17 7.48
N GLY A 84 0.30 -12.70 8.32
CA GLY A 84 0.64 -11.91 9.50
C GLY A 84 1.51 -12.69 10.50
N ARG A 85 1.15 -13.94 10.80
CA ARG A 85 1.94 -14.81 11.69
C ARG A 85 3.33 -15.07 11.14
N ASP A 86 3.46 -15.34 9.84
CA ASP A 86 4.75 -15.62 9.23
C ASP A 86 5.67 -14.40 9.25
N VAL A 87 5.13 -13.21 9.01
CA VAL A 87 5.88 -11.95 9.08
C VAL A 87 6.32 -11.67 10.51
N ILE A 88 5.43 -11.85 11.49
CA ILE A 88 5.75 -11.66 12.92
C ILE A 88 6.81 -12.67 13.37
N ALA A 89 6.66 -13.95 13.00
CA ALA A 89 7.62 -14.99 13.37
C ALA A 89 9.02 -14.71 12.81
N LYS A 90 9.10 -14.17 11.59
CA LYS A 90 10.38 -13.75 10.98
C LYS A 90 10.96 -12.50 11.64
N ALA A 91 10.11 -11.59 12.13
CA ALA A 91 10.55 -10.35 12.76
C ALA A 91 10.94 -10.52 14.23
N ASN A 92 10.44 -11.55 14.92
CA ASN A 92 10.72 -11.76 16.35
C ASN A 92 12.17 -12.27 16.56
N PRO A 93 13.02 -11.50 17.25
CA PRO A 93 14.34 -11.98 17.63
C PRO A 93 14.21 -13.08 18.68
N VAL A 94 15.07 -14.10 18.61
CA VAL A 94 15.07 -15.20 19.58
C VAL A 94 15.68 -14.71 20.88
N ILE A 95 14.84 -14.42 21.87
CA ILE A 95 15.28 -14.03 23.21
C ILE A 95 15.67 -15.30 23.97
N LYS A 96 16.98 -15.58 24.04
CA LYS A 96 17.54 -16.58 24.98
C LYS A 96 18.14 -15.83 26.14
N ALA A 97 17.58 -16.02 27.34
CA ALA A 97 18.20 -15.54 28.57
C ALA A 97 19.10 -16.64 29.12
N ASP A 98 20.32 -16.27 29.50
CA ASP A 98 21.21 -17.18 30.22
C ASP A 98 20.63 -17.48 31.60
N LYS A 99 20.69 -18.75 31.99
CA LYS A 99 20.16 -19.22 33.27
C LYS A 99 20.98 -18.61 34.40
N VAL A 100 20.38 -17.69 35.16
CA VAL A 100 21.03 -17.04 36.30
C VAL A 100 21.33 -18.08 37.38
N ILE A 101 22.61 -18.25 37.70
CA ILE A 101 23.05 -19.13 38.78
C ILE A 101 22.89 -18.36 40.09
N ARG A 102 22.25 -18.99 41.07
CA ARG A 102 22.04 -18.42 42.40
C ARG A 102 23.37 -18.44 43.15
N ILE A 103 23.78 -17.28 43.66
CA ILE A 103 24.95 -17.09 44.55
C ILE A 103 24.54 -17.43 45.98
#